data_AF-A0A4R3W0B5-F1
#
_entry.id   AF-A0A4R3W0B5-F1
#
_cell.length_a   1.000
_cell.length_b   1.000
_cell.length_c   1.000
_cell.angle_alpha   90.00
_cell.angle_beta   90.00
_cell.angle_gamma   90.00
#
_symmetry.space_group_name_H-M   'P 1'
#
loop_
_entity.id
_entity.type
_entity.pdbx_description
1 polymer ?
#
loop_
_entity_poly.entity_id
_entity_poly.type
_entity_poly.pdbx_seq_one_letter_code
_entity_poly.pdbx_strand_id
1 'polypeptide(L)'
;MKYYFQLLRYQRIIRQTGLPLLLFVLFALVVYYFAYHAVQKFSYAPYVLIIIVIFILERAHKRDRVENLKILFVDRKKYFQVRTIENVIFILPILLLATISGIYWILPILIAISIFYAVIKSTILFTSNTAIPTPFGKYPFEMIRYFRTYLLANCIAIFLFGIGIIVSNENLAIFGIALIPFFTINHLENLEPLEVLWNYSMKPSRFLFHKIKRITLKPMS
;
A
#
# COMPACT_ATOMS: atom_id res chain seq x y z
N MET A 1 0.35 -8.39 26.71
CA MET A 1 1.05 -9.68 26.53
C MET A 1 0.97 -10.31 25.12
N LYS A 2 0.20 -9.79 24.14
CA LYS A 2 0.08 -10.41 22.79
C LYS A 2 1.10 -9.97 21.74
N TYR A 3 1.76 -8.81 21.90
CA TYR A 3 2.86 -8.37 21.01
C TYR A 3 4.12 -9.24 21.12
N TYR A 4 4.36 -9.83 22.29
CA TYR A 4 5.47 -10.73 22.58
C TYR A 4 5.48 -11.95 21.63
N PHE A 5 4.31 -12.52 21.33
CA PHE A 5 4.20 -13.67 20.42
C PHE A 5 4.52 -13.33 18.95
N GLN A 6 4.28 -12.09 18.52
CA GLN A 6 4.62 -11.68 17.14
C GLN A 6 6.13 -11.55 16.97
N LEU A 7 6.83 -10.98 17.95
CA LEU A 7 8.30 -10.91 17.95
C LEU A 7 8.95 -12.30 18.03
N LEU A 8 8.42 -13.19 18.86
CA LEU A 8 8.86 -14.59 18.93
C LEU A 8 8.69 -15.33 17.59
N ARG A 9 7.64 -15.02 16.82
CA ARG A 9 7.44 -15.61 15.50
C ARG A 9 8.51 -15.15 14.50
N TYR A 10 8.86 -13.87 14.47
CA TYR A 10 9.96 -13.38 13.63
C TYR A 10 11.30 -13.96 14.08
N GLN A 11 11.55 -14.04 15.39
CA GLN A 11 12.75 -14.66 15.95
C GLN A 11 12.83 -16.15 15.59
N ARG A 12 11.71 -16.87 15.56
CA ARG A 12 11.63 -18.28 15.15
C ARG A 12 11.92 -18.45 13.65
N ILE A 13 11.40 -17.56 12.80
CA ILE A 13 11.70 -17.56 11.35
C ILE A 13 13.20 -17.33 11.12
N ILE A 14 13.79 -16.34 11.80
CA ILE A 14 15.23 -16.05 11.71
C ILE A 14 16.05 -17.26 12.18
N ARG A 15 15.69 -17.88 13.31
CA ARG A 15 16.35 -19.11 13.78
C ARG A 15 16.23 -20.29 12.82
N GLN A 16 15.10 -20.43 12.13
CA GLN A 16 14.87 -21.50 11.15
C GLN A 16 15.73 -21.34 9.89
N THR A 17 16.18 -20.12 9.56
CA THR A 17 17.09 -19.91 8.42
C THR A 17 18.53 -20.35 8.69
N GLY A 18 18.89 -20.66 9.95
CA GLY A 18 20.26 -21.05 10.33
C GLY A 18 21.32 -19.94 10.23
N LEU A 19 20.95 -18.76 9.73
CA LEU A 19 21.85 -17.62 9.57
C LEU A 19 21.97 -16.81 10.86
N PRO A 20 23.17 -16.30 11.19
CA PRO A 20 23.34 -15.44 12.36
C PRO A 20 22.62 -14.11 12.16
N LEU A 21 21.99 -13.60 13.22
CA LEU A 21 21.20 -12.37 13.21
C LEU A 21 22.02 -11.16 12.70
N LEU A 22 23.33 -11.20 12.94
CA LEU A 22 24.30 -10.19 12.48
C LEU A 22 24.36 -10.06 10.94
N LEU A 23 24.15 -11.16 10.22
CA LEU A 23 24.18 -11.18 8.75
C LEU A 23 22.95 -10.47 8.16
N PHE A 24 21.78 -10.59 8.81
CA PHE A 24 20.58 -9.83 8.44
C PHE A 24 20.75 -8.32 8.67
N VAL A 25 21.40 -7.93 9.78
CA VAL A 25 21.69 -6.52 10.08
C VAL A 25 22.67 -5.95 9.06
N LEU A 26 23.74 -6.66 8.75
CA LEU A 26 24.69 -6.28 7.69
C LEU A 26 24.01 -6.13 6.34
N PHE A 27 23.17 -7.09 5.95
CA PHE A 27 22.43 -7.03 4.70
C PHE A 27 21.50 -5.81 4.64
N ALA A 28 20.77 -5.52 5.72
CA ALA A 28 19.91 -4.34 5.81
C ALA A 28 20.72 -3.04 5.68
N LEU A 29 21.89 -2.94 6.30
CA LEU A 29 22.79 -1.79 6.18
C LEU A 29 23.32 -1.60 4.75
N VAL A 30 23.70 -2.68 4.08
CA VAL A 30 24.15 -2.64 2.68
C VAL A 30 23.03 -2.14 1.77
N VAL A 31 21.82 -2.68 1.92
CA VAL A 31 20.65 -2.22 1.15
C VAL A 31 20.37 -0.74 1.42
N TYR A 32 20.46 -0.31 2.68
CA TYR A 32 20.24 1.09 3.05
C TYR A 32 21.29 2.03 2.45
N TYR A 33 22.55 1.62 2.43
CA TYR A 33 23.65 2.36 1.79
C TYR A 33 23.43 2.53 0.28
N PHE A 34 23.05 1.45 -0.42
CA PHE A 34 22.72 1.53 -1.85
C PHE A 34 21.50 2.42 -2.10
N ALA A 35 20.46 2.33 -1.25
CA ALA A 35 19.28 3.16 -1.35
C ALA A 35 19.62 4.65 -1.19
N TYR A 36 20.49 5.01 -0.23
CA TYR A 36 20.98 6.37 -0.06
C TYR A 36 21.67 6.92 -1.33
N HIS A 37 22.60 6.15 -1.91
CA HIS A 37 23.28 6.56 -3.13
C HIS A 37 22.35 6.64 -4.35
N ALA A 38 21.35 5.77 -4.44
CA ALA A 38 20.33 5.87 -5.46
C ALA A 38 19.54 7.18 -5.33
N VAL A 39 19.11 7.53 -4.11
CA VAL A 39 18.32 8.74 -3.87
C VAL A 39 19.08 10.01 -4.24
N GLN A 40 20.41 10.05 -4.04
CA GLN A 40 21.23 11.19 -4.46
C GLN A 40 21.36 11.34 -5.98
N LYS A 41 21.33 10.23 -6.72
CA LYS A 41 21.55 10.25 -8.19
C LYS A 41 20.28 10.50 -8.99
N PHE A 42 19.11 10.14 -8.47
CA PHE A 42 17.86 10.21 -9.23
C PHE A 42 17.03 11.43 -8.84
N SER A 43 16.76 12.33 -9.78
CA SER A 43 15.87 13.49 -9.58
C SER A 43 14.44 13.09 -9.21
N TYR A 44 13.98 11.90 -9.63
CA TYR A 44 12.66 11.36 -9.31
C TYR A 44 12.60 10.62 -7.96
N ALA A 45 13.72 10.47 -7.25
CA ALA A 45 13.81 9.73 -6.00
C ALA A 45 12.74 10.11 -4.97
N PRO A 46 12.41 11.40 -4.74
CA PRO A 46 11.38 11.76 -3.77
C PRO A 46 10.02 11.10 -4.09
N TYR A 47 9.59 11.13 -5.34
CA TYR A 47 8.33 10.53 -5.79
C TYR A 47 8.33 9.01 -5.63
N VAL A 48 9.47 8.36 -5.90
CA VAL A 48 9.64 6.91 -5.69
C VAL A 48 9.49 6.55 -4.21
N LEU A 49 10.05 7.36 -3.29
CA LEU A 49 9.89 7.15 -1.85
C LEU A 49 8.41 7.21 -1.43
N ILE A 50 7.62 8.12 -2.01
CA ILE A 50 6.17 8.18 -1.75
C ILE A 50 5.49 6.86 -2.17
N ILE A 51 5.80 6.35 -3.37
CA ILE A 51 5.22 5.08 -3.85
C ILE A 51 5.59 3.92 -2.90
N ILE A 52 6.84 3.85 -2.46
CA ILE A 52 7.30 2.83 -1.52
C ILE A 52 6.57 2.94 -0.18
N VAL A 53 6.37 4.15 0.34
CA VAL A 53 5.61 4.36 1.60
C VAL A 53 4.16 3.92 1.44
N ILE A 54 3.51 4.30 0.33
CA ILE A 54 2.14 3.85 0.04
C ILE A 54 2.07 2.32 -0.01
N PHE A 55 3.04 1.67 -0.66
CA PHE A 55 3.13 0.21 -0.74
C PHE A 55 3.28 -0.46 0.64
N ILE A 56 4.18 0.04 1.48
CA ILE A 56 4.41 -0.48 2.83
C ILE A 56 3.15 -0.32 3.69
N LEU A 57 2.50 0.84 3.62
CA LEU A 57 1.27 1.12 4.37
C LEU A 57 0.12 0.23 3.88
N GLU A 58 -0.06 0.05 2.57
CA GLU A 58 -1.06 -0.88 2.02
C GLU A 58 -0.88 -2.30 2.59
N ARG A 59 0.36 -2.80 2.63
CA ARG A 59 0.68 -4.13 3.18
C ARG A 59 0.52 -4.20 4.71
N ALA A 60 0.85 -3.14 5.43
CA ALA A 60 0.64 -3.07 6.87
C ALA A 60 -0.86 -3.13 7.23
N HIS A 61 -1.72 -2.60 6.36
CA HIS A 61 -3.17 -2.52 6.56
C HIS A 61 -3.97 -3.69 5.96
N LYS A 62 -3.37 -4.90 5.83
CA LYS A 62 -4.14 -6.10 5.47
C LYS A 62 -5.30 -6.34 6.46
N ARG A 63 -6.47 -6.73 5.93
CA ARG A 63 -7.74 -6.83 6.68
C ARG A 63 -7.60 -7.63 7.98
N ASP A 64 -6.96 -8.79 7.93
CA ASP A 64 -6.78 -9.66 9.10
C ASP A 64 -6.03 -8.97 10.25
N ARG A 65 -4.99 -8.18 9.94
CA ARG A 65 -4.26 -7.44 10.97
C ARG A 65 -5.11 -6.31 11.54
N VAL A 66 -5.93 -5.68 10.71
CA VAL A 66 -6.83 -4.60 11.14
C VAL A 66 -7.92 -5.13 12.05
N GLU A 67 -8.57 -6.22 11.69
CA GLU A 67 -9.63 -6.83 12.49
C GLU A 67 -9.10 -7.36 13.82
N ASN A 68 -7.90 -7.97 13.82
CA ASN A 68 -7.23 -8.37 15.05
C ASN A 68 -6.96 -7.17 15.98
N LEU A 69 -6.49 -6.04 15.45
CA LEU A 69 -6.26 -4.83 16.26
C LEU A 69 -7.57 -4.24 16.78
N LYS A 70 -8.67 -4.30 16.01
CA LYS A 70 -10.00 -3.85 16.48
C LYS A 70 -10.52 -4.69 17.64
N ILE A 71 -10.34 -6.00 17.60
CA ILE A 71 -10.75 -6.91 18.69
C ILE A 71 -9.94 -6.62 19.96
N LEU A 72 -8.66 -6.25 19.81
CA LEU A 72 -7.78 -5.99 20.95
C LEU A 72 -7.99 -4.62 21.60
N PHE A 73 -8.47 -3.62 20.85
CA PHE A 73 -8.65 -2.25 21.33
C PHE A 73 -10.10 -1.81 21.13
N VAL A 74 -10.94 -2.05 22.14
CA VAL A 74 -12.36 -1.63 22.17
C VAL A 74 -12.48 -0.09 22.14
N ASP A 75 -11.53 0.61 22.76
CA ASP A 75 -11.48 2.07 22.78
C ASP A 75 -11.01 2.65 21.44
N ARG A 76 -11.91 3.38 20.75
CA ARG A 76 -11.63 4.00 19.43
C ARG A 76 -10.42 4.95 19.46
N LYS A 77 -10.27 5.75 20.52
CA LYS A 77 -9.15 6.71 20.66
C LYS A 77 -7.80 5.99 20.80
N LYS A 78 -7.74 4.96 21.66
CA LYS A 78 -6.51 4.15 21.85
C LYS A 78 -6.16 3.38 20.58
N TYR A 79 -7.16 2.85 19.88
CA TYR A 79 -6.96 2.21 18.57
C TYR A 79 -6.31 3.17 17.55
N PHE A 80 -6.79 4.41 17.44
CA PHE A 80 -6.19 5.40 16.52
C PHE A 80 -4.76 5.79 16.91
N GLN A 81 -4.46 5.93 18.20
CA GLN A 81 -3.10 6.22 18.68
C GLN A 81 -2.14 5.09 18.32
N VAL A 82 -2.51 3.84 18.62
CA VAL A 82 -1.70 2.65 18.30
C VAL A 82 -1.47 2.53 16.80
N ARG A 83 -2.51 2.77 15.99
CA ARG A 83 -2.44 2.81 14.51
C ARG A 83 -1.45 3.84 13.99
N THR A 84 -1.49 5.04 14.53
CA THR A 84 -0.61 6.12 14.09
C THR A 84 0.84 5.80 14.43
N ILE A 85 1.09 5.29 15.64
CA ILE A 85 2.42 4.86 16.08
C ILE A 85 2.93 3.70 15.21
N GLU A 86 2.10 2.69 14.95
CA GLU A 86 2.48 1.55 14.10
C GLU A 86 2.84 2.00 12.68
N ASN A 87 2.05 2.90 12.09
CA ASN A 87 2.34 3.43 10.76
C ASN A 87 3.65 4.23 10.75
N VAL A 88 3.89 5.08 11.77
CA VAL A 88 5.14 5.83 11.91
C VAL A 88 6.34 4.90 12.03
N ILE A 89 6.25 3.82 12.81
CA ILE A 89 7.32 2.81 12.94
C ILE A 89 7.61 2.15 11.57
N PHE A 90 6.58 1.83 10.79
CA PHE A 90 6.78 1.23 9.47
C PHE A 90 7.43 2.18 8.45
N ILE A 91 7.15 3.48 8.52
CA ILE A 91 7.74 4.47 7.60
C ILE A 91 9.05 5.08 8.11
N LEU A 92 9.40 4.86 9.38
CA LEU A 92 10.61 5.38 10.03
C LEU A 92 11.91 5.18 9.22
N PRO A 93 12.23 3.99 8.67
CA PRO A 93 13.45 3.83 7.88
C PRO A 93 13.48 4.74 6.64
N ILE A 94 12.32 5.03 6.04
CA ILE A 94 12.24 5.91 4.87
C ILE A 94 12.28 7.38 5.27
N LEU A 95 11.69 7.74 6.42
CA LEU A 95 11.82 9.09 6.98
C LEU A 95 13.29 9.41 7.28
N LEU A 96 14.03 8.47 7.88
CA LEU A 96 15.47 8.64 8.12
C LEU A 96 16.23 8.78 6.80
N LEU A 97 15.91 7.98 5.79
CA LEU A 97 16.57 8.05 4.50
C LEU A 97 16.35 9.41 3.82
N ALA A 98 15.11 9.89 3.78
CA ALA A 98 14.76 11.21 3.26
C ALA A 98 15.52 12.33 4.01
N THR A 99 15.60 12.24 5.34
CA THR A 99 16.31 13.22 6.19
C THR A 99 17.82 13.25 5.89
N ILE A 100 18.48 12.08 5.86
CA ILE A 100 19.93 11.97 5.62
C ILE A 100 20.27 12.39 4.18
N SER A 101 19.37 12.16 3.23
CA SER A 101 19.53 12.60 1.83
C SER A 101 19.27 14.09 1.60
N GLY A 102 18.81 14.84 2.61
CA GLY A 102 18.57 16.29 2.52
C GLY A 102 17.25 16.69 1.84
N ILE A 103 16.33 15.74 1.62
CA ILE A 103 15.05 15.98 0.92
C ILE A 103 13.96 16.30 1.95
N TYR A 104 14.01 17.50 2.54
CA TYR A 104 13.12 17.84 3.65
C TYR A 104 11.66 18.10 3.24
N TRP A 105 11.43 18.58 2.02
CA TRP A 105 10.09 18.96 1.55
C TRP A 105 9.10 17.78 1.51
N ILE A 106 9.60 16.54 1.44
CA ILE A 106 8.76 15.35 1.35
C ILE A 106 8.31 14.81 2.70
N LEU A 107 9.02 15.13 3.78
CA LEU A 107 8.72 14.67 5.13
C LEU A 107 7.27 14.95 5.56
N PRO A 108 6.74 16.19 5.43
CA PRO A 108 5.34 16.45 5.80
C PRO A 108 4.35 15.63 4.95
N ILE A 109 4.67 15.37 3.68
CA ILE A 109 3.83 14.56 2.78
C ILE A 109 3.78 13.11 3.25
N LEU A 110 4.92 12.51 3.60
CA LEU A 110 4.99 11.12 4.09
C LEU A 110 4.23 10.94 5.41
N ILE A 111 4.34 11.91 6.32
CA ILE A 111 3.60 11.90 7.59
C ILE A 111 2.10 12.05 7.34
N ALA A 112 1.69 12.97 6.46
CA ALA A 112 0.30 13.15 6.10
C ALA A 112 -0.31 11.87 5.49
N ILE A 113 0.40 11.17 4.62
CA ILE A 113 -0.03 9.88 4.06
C ILE A 113 -0.19 8.83 5.17
N SER A 114 0.76 8.74 6.11
CA SER A 114 0.67 7.80 7.25
C SER A 114 -0.58 8.02 8.11
N ILE A 115 -0.89 9.28 8.42
CA ILE A 115 -2.09 9.67 9.18
C ILE A 115 -3.35 9.39 8.35
N PHE A 116 -3.35 9.76 7.07
CA PHE A 116 -4.46 9.50 6.15
C PHE A 116 -4.81 8.01 6.10
N TYR A 117 -3.82 7.13 6.00
CA TYR A 117 -4.01 5.69 6.03
C TYR A 117 -4.57 5.18 7.36
N ALA A 118 -4.11 5.72 8.49
CA ALA A 118 -4.65 5.38 9.81
C ALA A 118 -6.14 5.74 9.92
N VAL A 119 -6.57 6.87 9.33
CA VAL A 119 -7.95 7.38 9.38
C VAL A 119 -8.87 6.68 8.37
N ILE A 120 -8.49 6.66 7.10
CA ILE A 120 -9.35 6.21 5.99
C ILE A 120 -9.64 4.72 6.10
N LYS A 121 -8.59 3.88 6.27
CA LYS A 121 -8.79 2.43 6.38
C LYS A 121 -9.43 2.03 7.70
N SER A 122 -9.31 2.83 8.74
CA SER A 122 -10.15 2.65 9.94
C SER A 122 -11.62 2.83 9.57
N THR A 123 -11.96 3.97 8.96
CA THR A 123 -13.36 4.37 8.68
C THR A 123 -14.04 3.54 7.59
N ILE A 124 -13.38 3.25 6.47
CA ILE A 124 -13.92 2.43 5.37
C ILE A 124 -14.15 0.97 5.81
N LEU A 125 -13.30 0.45 6.69
CA LEU A 125 -13.52 -0.88 7.29
C LEU A 125 -14.52 -0.82 8.46
N PHE A 126 -14.99 0.36 8.89
CA PHE A 126 -15.93 0.49 10.00
C PHE A 126 -17.38 0.57 9.55
N THR A 127 -17.72 1.11 8.38
CA THR A 127 -19.12 1.16 7.93
C THR A 127 -19.16 1.59 6.47
N SER A 128 -19.59 0.69 5.59
CA SER A 128 -20.25 1.07 4.34
C SER A 128 -20.83 -0.20 3.74
N ASN A 129 -21.98 -0.61 4.27
CA ASN A 129 -22.95 -1.40 3.49
C ASN A 129 -23.71 -0.47 2.52
N THR A 130 -23.21 0.75 2.30
CA THR A 130 -23.79 1.71 1.37
C THR A 130 -23.47 1.27 -0.04
N ALA A 131 -24.50 0.83 -0.75
CA ALA A 131 -24.41 0.46 -2.15
C ALA A 131 -24.14 1.70 -2.99
N ILE A 132 -22.86 2.03 -3.19
CA ILE A 132 -22.48 2.98 -4.24
C ILE A 132 -22.90 2.33 -5.56
N PRO A 133 -23.77 2.97 -6.35
CA PRO A 133 -24.17 2.46 -7.64
C PRO A 133 -22.92 2.41 -8.52
N THR A 134 -22.58 1.22 -8.99
CA THR A 134 -21.41 1.00 -9.83
C THR A 134 -21.85 0.68 -11.24
N PRO A 135 -21.25 1.29 -12.28
CA PRO A 135 -21.59 1.02 -13.67
C PRO A 135 -21.15 -0.36 -14.15
N PHE A 136 -20.45 -1.13 -13.31
CA PHE A 136 -19.81 -2.40 -13.65
C PHE A 136 -20.70 -3.62 -13.30
N GLY A 137 -21.89 -3.71 -13.90
CA GLY A 137 -22.81 -4.83 -13.67
C GLY A 137 -22.32 -6.18 -14.20
N LYS A 138 -21.51 -6.18 -15.28
CA LYS A 138 -21.03 -7.40 -15.95
C LYS A 138 -19.84 -8.09 -15.24
N TYR A 139 -19.06 -7.38 -14.42
CA TYR A 139 -17.90 -7.91 -13.69
C TYR A 139 -17.88 -7.43 -12.24
N PRO A 140 -18.83 -7.93 -11.42
CA PRO A 140 -19.16 -7.29 -10.16
C PRO A 140 -18.09 -7.45 -9.07
N PHE A 141 -17.18 -8.42 -9.16
CA PHE A 141 -16.18 -8.60 -8.09
C PHE A 141 -14.95 -7.71 -8.30
N GLU A 142 -14.29 -7.82 -9.45
CA GLU A 142 -13.00 -7.17 -9.71
C GLU A 142 -13.15 -5.64 -9.86
N MET A 143 -14.05 -5.19 -10.74
CA MET A 143 -14.18 -3.76 -11.07
C MET A 143 -14.92 -2.96 -9.98
N ILE A 144 -15.96 -3.51 -9.34
CA ILE A 144 -16.69 -2.81 -8.26
C ILE A 144 -15.78 -2.66 -7.04
N ARG A 145 -15.05 -3.71 -6.65
CA ARG A 145 -14.15 -3.65 -5.49
C ARG A 145 -12.99 -2.70 -5.76
N TYR A 146 -12.41 -2.72 -6.96
CA TYR A 146 -11.40 -1.74 -7.37
C TYR A 146 -11.94 -0.31 -7.29
N PHE A 147 -13.09 -0.06 -7.93
CA PHE A 147 -13.73 1.25 -7.97
C PHE A 147 -14.00 1.79 -6.56
N ARG A 148 -14.65 1.01 -5.69
CA ARG A 148 -14.97 1.47 -4.32
C ARG A 148 -13.73 1.74 -3.46
N THR A 149 -12.63 1.01 -3.69
CA THR A 149 -11.43 1.13 -2.86
C THR A 149 -10.50 2.24 -3.36
N TYR A 150 -10.35 2.40 -4.68
CA TYR A 150 -9.35 3.26 -5.30
C TYR A 150 -9.93 4.44 -6.09
N LEU A 151 -11.26 4.66 -6.11
CA LEU A 151 -11.87 5.81 -6.81
C LEU A 151 -11.24 7.14 -6.38
N LEU A 152 -11.22 7.40 -5.07
CA LEU A 152 -10.64 8.64 -4.54
C LEU A 152 -9.16 8.76 -4.90
N ALA A 153 -8.41 7.66 -4.79
CA ALA A 153 -6.98 7.63 -5.11
C ALA A 153 -6.71 7.90 -6.60
N ASN A 154 -7.54 7.38 -7.50
CA ASN A 154 -7.47 7.64 -8.93
C ASN A 154 -7.88 9.07 -9.28
N CYS A 155 -8.90 9.64 -8.62
CA CYS A 155 -9.25 11.05 -8.76
C CYS A 155 -8.08 11.95 -8.37
N ILE A 156 -7.41 11.67 -7.24
CA ILE A 156 -6.22 12.39 -6.79
C ILE A 156 -5.08 12.23 -7.81
N ALA A 157 -4.86 11.03 -8.34
CA ALA A 157 -3.82 10.78 -9.34
C ALA A 157 -4.02 11.60 -10.63
N ILE A 158 -5.24 11.65 -11.16
CA ILE A 158 -5.60 12.47 -12.33
C ILE A 158 -5.46 13.96 -12.01
N PHE A 159 -5.86 14.38 -10.81
CA PHE A 159 -5.72 15.76 -10.36
C PHE A 159 -4.24 16.19 -10.27
N LEU A 160 -3.37 15.34 -9.71
CA LEU A 160 -1.93 15.57 -9.66
C LEU A 160 -1.32 15.66 -11.06
N PHE A 161 -1.78 14.82 -11.99
CA PHE A 161 -1.37 14.89 -13.39
C PHE A 161 -1.75 16.24 -14.03
N GLY A 162 -2.99 16.69 -13.84
CA GLY A 162 -3.47 17.98 -14.34
C GLY A 162 -2.69 19.17 -13.77
N ILE A 163 -2.45 19.19 -12.46
CA ILE A 163 -1.62 20.22 -11.82
C ILE A 163 -0.19 20.16 -12.34
N GLY A 164 0.38 18.96 -12.51
CA GLY A 164 1.72 18.78 -13.07
C GLY A 164 1.86 19.45 -14.44
N ILE A 165 0.85 19.31 -15.31
CA ILE A 165 0.82 20.00 -16.61
C ILE A 165 0.72 21.52 -16.43
N ILE A 166 -0.21 21.99 -15.60
CA ILE A 166 -0.45 23.45 -15.41
C ILE A 166 0.79 24.15 -14.85
N VAL A 167 1.46 23.54 -13.87
CA VAL A 167 2.66 24.09 -13.22
C VAL A 167 3.93 23.78 -14.03
N SER A 168 3.81 23.14 -15.20
CA SER A 168 4.94 22.70 -16.03
C SER A 168 5.96 21.86 -15.24
N ASN A 169 5.47 21.05 -14.29
CA ASN A 169 6.26 20.13 -13.49
C ASN A 169 6.08 18.70 -14.02
N GLU A 170 6.99 18.31 -14.92
CA GLU A 170 7.01 16.99 -15.56
C GLU A 170 7.07 15.86 -14.53
N ASN A 171 7.85 16.02 -13.46
CA ASN A 171 8.00 15.00 -12.43
C ASN A 171 6.69 14.72 -11.71
N LEU A 172 5.92 15.77 -11.41
CA LEU A 172 4.60 15.66 -10.78
C LEU A 172 3.58 15.02 -11.73
N ALA A 173 3.62 15.38 -13.01
CA ALA A 173 2.75 14.78 -14.03
C ALA A 173 3.03 13.27 -14.19
N ILE A 174 4.29 12.89 -14.36
CA ILE A 174 4.72 11.49 -14.46
C ILE A 174 4.34 10.72 -13.19
N PHE A 175 4.51 11.32 -12.01
CA PHE A 175 4.08 10.71 -10.76
C PHE A 175 2.57 10.48 -10.72
N GLY A 176 1.77 11.47 -11.10
CA GLY A 176 0.31 11.37 -11.14
C GLY A 176 -0.17 10.22 -12.03
N ILE A 177 0.36 10.10 -13.25
CA ILE A 177 -0.03 9.03 -14.16
C ILE A 177 0.48 7.65 -13.70
N ALA A 178 1.66 7.59 -13.06
CA ALA A 178 2.24 6.34 -12.54
C ALA A 178 1.46 5.75 -11.34
N LEU A 179 0.74 6.56 -10.59
CA LEU A 179 -0.09 6.08 -9.47
C LEU A 179 -1.23 5.16 -9.91
N ILE A 180 -1.81 5.40 -11.10
CA ILE A 180 -2.94 4.63 -11.62
C ILE A 180 -2.57 3.15 -11.83
N PRO A 181 -1.56 2.79 -12.65
CA PRO A 181 -1.16 1.39 -12.82
C PRO A 181 -0.67 0.80 -11.49
N PHE A 182 -0.02 1.58 -10.63
CA PHE A 182 0.40 1.12 -9.30
C PHE A 182 -0.78 0.66 -8.44
N PHE A 183 -1.88 1.41 -8.38
CA PHE A 183 -3.08 0.98 -7.66
C PHE A 183 -3.74 -0.25 -8.28
N THR A 184 -3.76 -0.36 -9.62
CA THR A 184 -4.32 -1.56 -10.29
C THR A 184 -3.54 -2.83 -9.96
N ILE A 185 -2.20 -2.77 -9.93
CA ILE A 185 -1.36 -3.93 -9.59
C ILE A 185 -1.55 -4.33 -8.12
N ASN A 186 -1.58 -3.36 -7.21
CA ASN A 186 -1.87 -3.64 -5.80
C ASN A 186 -3.26 -4.26 -5.60
N HIS A 187 -4.25 -3.88 -6.42
CA HIS A 187 -5.56 -4.50 -6.36
C HIS A 187 -5.53 -5.97 -6.80
N LEU A 188 -4.75 -6.30 -7.84
CA LEU A 188 -4.64 -7.67 -8.37
C LEU A 188 -4.12 -8.68 -7.33
N GLU A 189 -3.23 -8.26 -6.41
CA GLU A 189 -2.74 -9.09 -5.29
C GLU A 189 -3.86 -9.58 -4.37
N ASN A 190 -5.03 -8.92 -4.33
CA ASN A 190 -6.13 -9.36 -3.48
C ASN A 190 -6.78 -10.63 -4.05
N LEU A 191 -6.73 -11.71 -3.26
CA LEU A 191 -7.45 -12.95 -3.53
C LEU A 191 -8.96 -12.74 -3.42
N GLU A 192 -9.69 -13.43 -4.29
CA GLU A 192 -11.15 -13.51 -4.25
C GLU A 192 -11.58 -14.44 -3.11
N PRO A 193 -12.77 -14.24 -2.52
CA PRO A 193 -13.32 -15.22 -1.58
C PRO A 193 -13.46 -16.57 -2.28
N LEU A 194 -13.26 -17.64 -1.51
CA LEU A 194 -13.26 -19.02 -2.01
C LEU A 194 -14.52 -19.36 -2.82
N GLU A 195 -15.68 -18.84 -2.41
CA GLU A 195 -16.97 -19.00 -3.08
C GLU A 195 -16.95 -18.53 -4.55
N VAL A 196 -16.25 -17.43 -4.85
CA VAL A 196 -16.11 -16.93 -6.22
C VAL A 196 -15.06 -17.71 -6.98
N LEU A 197 -13.98 -18.13 -6.31
CA LEU A 197 -12.91 -18.93 -6.91
C LEU A 197 -13.43 -20.29 -7.38
N TRP A 198 -14.36 -20.90 -6.65
CA TRP A 198 -14.94 -22.21 -6.96
C TRP A 198 -15.80 -22.21 -8.23
N ASN A 199 -16.26 -21.03 -8.67
CA ASN A 199 -16.96 -20.89 -9.95
C ASN A 199 -16.02 -20.96 -11.17
N TYR A 200 -14.70 -20.96 -10.97
CA TYR A 200 -13.71 -21.05 -12.04
C TYR A 200 -13.03 -22.43 -12.05
N SER A 201 -13.15 -23.16 -13.15
CA SER A 201 -12.47 -24.44 -13.40
C SER A 201 -11.02 -24.29 -13.90
N MET A 202 -10.43 -23.10 -13.79
CA MET A 202 -9.14 -22.77 -14.41
C MET A 202 -7.95 -23.05 -13.48
N LYS A 203 -6.81 -23.40 -14.08
CA LYS A 203 -5.53 -23.44 -13.36
C LYS A 203 -5.16 -22.04 -12.84
N PRO A 204 -4.47 -21.91 -11.68
CA PRO A 204 -4.15 -20.61 -11.06
C PRO A 204 -3.42 -19.62 -11.97
N SER A 205 -2.48 -20.09 -12.80
CA SER A 205 -1.76 -19.23 -13.74
C SER A 205 -2.67 -18.66 -14.84
N ARG A 206 -3.57 -19.48 -15.40
CA ARG A 206 -4.57 -19.04 -16.39
C ARG A 206 -5.58 -18.08 -15.77
N PHE A 207 -5.93 -18.28 -14.49
CA PHE A 207 -6.82 -17.39 -13.76
C PHE A 207 -6.24 -15.97 -13.61
N LEU A 208 -4.94 -15.84 -13.30
CA LEU A 208 -4.27 -14.54 -13.21
C LEU A 208 -4.26 -13.80 -14.55
N PHE A 209 -3.92 -14.49 -15.64
CA PHE A 209 -4.00 -13.90 -16.99
C PHE A 209 -5.42 -13.50 -17.38
N HIS A 210 -6.41 -14.33 -17.01
CA HIS A 210 -7.82 -14.02 -17.23
C HIS A 210 -8.27 -12.76 -16.49
N LYS A 211 -7.80 -12.56 -15.24
CA LYS A 211 -8.03 -11.36 -14.43
C LYS A 211 -7.43 -10.11 -15.06
N ILE A 212 -6.17 -10.17 -15.48
CA ILE A 212 -5.49 -9.06 -16.17
C ILE A 212 -6.21 -8.70 -17.47
N LYS A 213 -6.60 -9.70 -18.26
CA LYS A 213 -7.32 -9.51 -19.53
C LYS A 213 -8.68 -8.83 -19.33
N ARG A 214 -9.41 -9.16 -18.26
CA ARG A 214 -10.70 -8.52 -17.95
C ARG A 214 -10.56 -7.04 -17.60
N ILE A 215 -9.49 -6.68 -16.89
CA ILE A 215 -9.21 -5.28 -16.51
C ILE A 215 -8.72 -4.45 -17.71
N THR A 216 -7.99 -5.05 -18.66
CA THR A 216 -7.30 -4.34 -19.75
C THR A 216 -7.99 -4.35 -21.11
N LEU A 217 -8.73 -5.41 -21.47
CA LEU A 217 -9.04 -5.73 -22.88
C LEU A 217 -10.54 -5.82 -23.22
N LYS A 218 -11.45 -5.40 -22.34
CA LYS A 218 -12.87 -5.35 -22.70
C LYS A 218 -13.42 -3.93 -22.56
N PRO A 219 -13.60 -3.17 -23.66
CA PRO A 219 -14.40 -1.96 -23.60
C PRO A 219 -15.80 -2.34 -23.11
N MET A 220 -16.34 -1.51 -22.22
CA MET A 220 -17.70 -1.64 -21.72
C MET A 220 -18.67 -1.40 -22.88
N SER A 221 -19.05 -2.46 -23.57
CA SER A 221 -20.23 -2.57 -24.41
C SER A 221 -21.09 -3.73 -23.90
#